data_AF-A0A8J3JVM4-F1
#
_entry.id   AF-A0A8J3JVM4-F1
#
_cell.length_a   1.000
_cell.length_b   1.000
_cell.length_c   1.000
_cell.angle_alpha   90.00
_cell.angle_beta   90.00
_cell.angle_gamma   90.00
#
_symmetry.space_group_name_H-M   'P 1'
#
loop_
_entity.id
_entity.type
_entity.pdbx_description
1 polymer ?
#
loop_
_entity_poly.entity_id
_entity_poly.type
_entity_poly.pdbx_seq_one_letter_code
_entity_poly.pdbx_strand_id
1 'polypeptide(L)'
;MRQNWSVSSGRYAASCDNGHCALRGNEATSKLEGNIFATLDFALGPGRAGAQVGRYRADMLFPLSRRAGLVLEYDGAYWHSGEEERDERKAALLEDYGFFVVRIRESPLGRLREWDLTVPARADAALITRLTALHLFHLAEQMWFEKPDGHPYYNEWDGPLGSLLRSDSRRLDRADVDCLNCWKIARRLLDGRLLTTERWEAQRKARLLEARQRRRAAASNAADQHASA
;
A
#
# COMPACT_ATOMS: atom_id res chain seq x y z
N MET A 1 13.13 22.91 -44.54
CA MET A 1 13.99 22.26 -43.54
C MET A 1 13.11 21.77 -42.39
N ARG A 2 12.93 20.45 -42.26
CA ARG A 2 12.20 19.82 -41.15
C ARG A 2 13.23 19.46 -40.07
N GLN A 3 13.06 19.93 -38.85
CA GLN A 3 13.82 19.43 -37.70
C GLN A 3 12.90 18.58 -36.83
N ASN A 4 13.26 17.30 -36.74
CA ASN A 4 12.63 16.28 -35.92
C ASN A 4 12.90 16.56 -34.44
N TRP A 5 11.84 16.56 -33.64
CA TRP A 5 11.92 16.41 -32.20
C TRP A 5 12.11 14.93 -31.88
N SER A 6 13.30 14.57 -31.36
CA SER A 6 13.50 13.27 -30.72
C SER A 6 12.92 13.34 -29.31
N VAL A 7 12.05 12.37 -29.00
CA VAL A 7 11.41 12.21 -27.70
C VAL A 7 12.49 11.74 -26.72
N SER A 8 12.80 12.56 -25.73
CA SER A 8 13.70 12.22 -24.63
C SER A 8 12.99 11.25 -23.68
N SER A 9 13.28 9.96 -23.85
CA SER A 9 13.01 8.92 -22.86
C SER A 9 13.69 9.27 -21.53
N GLY A 10 12.95 9.09 -20.44
CA GLY A 10 13.30 9.55 -19.10
C GLY A 10 14.61 8.99 -18.56
N ARG A 11 15.37 9.88 -17.90
CA ARG A 11 16.54 9.56 -17.09
C ARG A 11 16.11 8.93 -15.75
N TYR A 12 15.76 7.65 -15.77
CA TYR A 12 15.86 6.77 -14.61
C TYR A 12 16.48 5.46 -15.06
N ALA A 13 17.72 5.55 -15.54
CA ALA A 13 18.60 4.41 -15.65
C ALA A 13 19.58 4.50 -14.49
N ALA A 14 19.33 3.76 -13.41
CA ALA A 14 20.44 3.22 -12.66
C ALA A 14 21.13 2.24 -13.63
N SER A 15 22.18 2.71 -14.32
CA SER A 15 22.97 1.87 -15.23
C SER A 15 23.60 0.75 -14.41
N CYS A 16 23.01 -0.43 -14.49
CA CYS A 16 23.55 -1.65 -13.90
C CYS A 16 24.38 -2.34 -14.97
N ASP A 17 25.61 -1.88 -15.18
CA ASP A 17 26.56 -2.67 -15.96
C ASP A 17 26.96 -3.90 -15.12
N ASN A 18 26.64 -5.08 -15.65
CA ASN A 18 26.99 -6.40 -15.13
C ASN A 18 26.26 -6.93 -13.89
N GLY A 19 25.01 -6.54 -13.65
CA GLY A 19 24.10 -7.32 -12.79
C GLY A 19 24.46 -7.40 -11.30
N HIS A 20 25.42 -6.60 -10.83
CA HIS A 20 25.76 -6.48 -9.41
C HIS A 20 25.39 -5.08 -8.92
N CYS A 21 24.15 -4.92 -8.48
CA CYS A 21 23.76 -3.72 -7.75
C CYS A 21 24.34 -3.80 -6.34
N ALA A 22 24.97 -2.71 -5.88
CA ALA A 22 25.62 -2.63 -4.58
C ALA A 22 24.60 -2.57 -3.43
N LEU A 23 23.90 -3.68 -3.18
CA LEU A 23 23.34 -4.05 -1.89
C LEU A 23 24.31 -5.08 -1.30
N ARG A 24 25.36 -4.59 -0.62
CA ARG A 24 26.34 -5.49 0.00
C ARG A 24 25.75 -6.12 1.26
N GLY A 25 25.68 -7.45 1.26
CA GLY A 25 25.68 -8.33 2.43
C GLY A 25 24.33 -9.00 2.69
N ASN A 26 24.24 -10.31 2.46
CA ASN A 26 23.29 -11.34 2.96
C ASN A 26 21.79 -11.03 3.20
N GLU A 27 21.31 -9.85 2.81
CA GLU A 27 20.00 -9.31 3.15
C GLU A 27 19.27 -9.04 1.83
N ALA A 28 18.64 -10.06 1.28
CA ALA A 28 17.86 -9.92 0.07
C ALA A 28 16.55 -9.18 0.37
N THR A 29 16.59 -7.85 0.45
CA THR A 29 15.39 -7.01 0.33
C THR A 29 14.75 -7.29 -1.03
N SER A 30 13.44 -7.53 -1.07
CA SER A 30 12.79 -7.82 -2.34
C SER A 30 12.93 -6.61 -3.26
N LYS A 31 13.10 -6.81 -4.59
CA LYS A 31 13.12 -5.70 -5.56
C LYS A 31 11.88 -4.80 -5.42
N LEU A 32 10.77 -5.38 -4.98
CA LEU A 32 9.52 -4.69 -4.73
C LEU A 32 9.64 -3.74 -3.53
N GLU A 33 10.08 -4.23 -2.37
CA GLU A 33 10.35 -3.40 -1.17
C GLU A 33 11.32 -2.26 -1.48
N GLY A 34 12.41 -2.55 -2.20
CA GLY A 34 13.38 -1.52 -2.58
C GLY A 34 12.78 -0.39 -3.43
N ASN A 35 11.91 -0.74 -4.38
CA ASN A 35 11.21 0.25 -5.21
C ASN A 35 10.15 1.03 -4.42
N ILE A 36 9.45 0.36 -3.49
CA ILE A 36 8.49 1.01 -2.60
C ILE A 36 9.23 2.03 -1.72
N PHE A 37 10.32 1.60 -1.09
CA PHE A 37 11.17 2.44 -0.24
C PHE A 37 11.68 3.66 -1.00
N ALA A 38 12.32 3.47 -2.16
CA ALA A 38 12.89 4.57 -2.93
C ALA A 38 11.85 5.64 -3.31
N THR A 39 10.63 5.21 -3.63
CA THR A 39 9.54 6.13 -3.98
C THR A 39 9.02 6.88 -2.75
N LEU A 40 8.88 6.20 -1.61
CA LEU A 40 8.41 6.82 -0.36
C LEU A 40 9.47 7.70 0.28
N ASP A 41 10.76 7.37 0.17
CA ASP A 41 11.90 8.19 0.62
C ASP A 41 11.92 9.55 -0.07
N PHE A 42 11.68 9.57 -1.38
CA PHE A 42 11.52 10.82 -2.11
C PHE A 42 10.33 11.65 -1.60
N ALA A 43 9.23 11.00 -1.23
CA ALA A 43 7.97 11.67 -0.88
C ALA A 43 7.85 12.08 0.59
N LEU A 44 8.38 11.27 1.51
CA LEU A 44 8.29 11.45 2.97
C LEU A 44 9.54 12.09 3.57
N GLY A 45 10.64 12.13 2.81
CA GLY A 45 11.95 12.55 3.29
C GLY A 45 12.82 11.38 3.73
N PRO A 46 14.03 11.66 4.24
CA PRO A 46 15.11 10.68 4.38
C PRO A 46 14.75 9.56 5.37
N GLY A 47 14.43 8.39 4.84
CA GLY A 47 14.18 7.16 5.55
C GLY A 47 15.37 6.21 5.56
N ARG A 48 15.15 5.04 6.14
CA ARG A 48 16.12 3.93 6.20
C ARG A 48 15.42 2.62 5.85
N ALA A 49 15.88 1.96 4.79
CA ALA A 49 15.47 0.60 4.48
C ALA A 49 16.19 -0.40 5.41
N GLY A 50 15.50 -1.46 5.83
CA GLY A 50 16.09 -2.54 6.62
C GLY A 50 16.64 -2.10 7.98
N ALA A 51 16.03 -1.09 8.61
CA ALA A 51 16.54 -0.51 9.85
C ALA A 51 16.42 -1.50 11.03
N GLN A 52 17.52 -1.72 11.74
CA GLN A 52 17.51 -2.53 12.96
C GLN A 52 16.89 -1.75 14.14
N VAL A 53 15.82 -2.28 14.73
CA VAL A 53 15.12 -1.73 15.89
C VAL A 53 14.98 -2.82 16.95
N GLY A 54 15.79 -2.74 18.00
CA GLY A 54 15.92 -3.81 18.99
C GLY A 54 16.35 -5.11 18.32
N ARG A 55 15.55 -6.18 18.49
CA ARG A 55 15.80 -7.48 17.85
C ARG A 55 15.22 -7.62 16.45
N TYR A 56 14.38 -6.69 16.01
CA TYR A 56 13.70 -6.78 14.73
C TYR A 56 14.34 -5.85 13.70
N ARG A 57 14.17 -6.22 12.44
CA ARG A 57 14.45 -5.36 11.31
C ARG A 57 13.13 -4.82 10.78
N ALA A 58 13.02 -3.51 10.68
CA ALA A 58 11.94 -2.81 10.00
C ALA A 58 12.26 -2.71 8.51
N ASP A 59 11.29 -3.02 7.64
CA ASP A 59 11.51 -2.93 6.19
C ASP A 59 11.82 -1.49 5.77
N MET A 60 11.04 -0.54 6.28
CA MET A 60 11.22 0.89 6.00
C MET A 60 10.93 1.71 7.25
N LEU A 61 11.85 2.60 7.61
CA LEU A 61 11.72 3.50 8.75
C LEU A 61 11.84 4.94 8.28
N PHE A 62 10.83 5.77 8.54
CA PHE A 62 10.82 7.20 8.25
C PHE A 62 10.70 8.02 9.54
N PRO A 63 11.56 9.01 9.77
CA PRO A 63 11.39 9.91 10.91
C PRO A 63 10.16 10.80 10.69
N LEU A 64 9.19 10.78 11.62
CA LEU A 64 8.03 11.67 11.59
C LEU A 64 8.23 12.89 12.50
N SER A 65 8.77 12.71 13.70
CA SER A 65 9.06 13.80 14.62
C SER A 65 10.37 13.54 15.39
N ARG A 66 10.77 14.45 16.29
CA ARG A 66 11.92 14.19 17.19
C ARG A 66 11.69 13.00 18.13
N ARG A 67 10.43 12.55 18.30
CA ARG A 67 10.04 11.54 19.29
C ARG A 67 9.30 10.33 18.72
N ALA A 68 8.96 10.35 17.43
CA ALA A 68 8.22 9.27 16.78
C ALA A 68 8.73 9.03 15.35
N GLY A 69 8.80 7.75 14.96
CA GLY A 69 9.08 7.33 13.59
C GLY A 69 7.94 6.49 13.04
N LEU A 70 7.73 6.55 11.72
CA LEU A 70 6.85 5.67 10.97
C LEU A 70 7.64 4.44 10.54
N VAL A 71 7.17 3.27 10.91
CA VAL A 71 7.63 2.01 10.34
C VAL A 71 6.59 1.54 9.33
N LEU A 72 7.04 1.23 8.11
CA LEU A 72 6.25 0.53 7.11
C LEU A 72 6.81 -0.87 6.91
N GLU A 73 5.94 -1.87 6.98
CA GLU A 73 6.25 -3.28 6.73
C GLU A 73 5.49 -3.74 5.48
N TYR A 74 6.16 -4.41 4.54
CA TYR A 74 5.48 -4.97 3.37
C TYR A 74 5.30 -6.48 3.55
N ASP A 75 4.05 -6.92 3.60
CA ASP A 75 3.72 -8.32 3.85
C ASP A 75 3.25 -9.00 2.58
N GLY A 76 4.17 -9.70 1.92
CA GLY A 76 3.83 -10.60 0.83
C GLY A 76 3.02 -11.79 1.33
N ALA A 77 1.92 -12.12 0.64
CA ALA A 77 0.97 -13.16 1.07
C ALA A 77 1.63 -14.54 1.24
N TYR A 78 2.61 -14.85 0.38
CA TYR A 78 3.34 -16.12 0.44
C TYR A 78 4.14 -16.30 1.74
N TRP A 79 4.73 -15.22 2.27
CA TRP A 79 5.62 -15.27 3.43
C TRP A 79 4.91 -15.08 4.76
N HIS A 80 3.79 -14.36 4.77
CA HIS A 80 3.09 -13.95 6.00
C HIS A 80 1.78 -14.69 6.25
N SER A 81 1.32 -15.55 5.34
CA SER A 81 0.12 -16.37 5.55
C SER A 81 0.33 -17.34 6.73
N GLY A 82 -0.47 -17.20 7.79
CA GLY A 82 -0.35 -18.03 9.00
C GLY A 82 0.65 -17.51 10.03
N GLU A 83 1.29 -16.36 9.79
CA GLU A 83 2.27 -15.74 10.69
C GLU A 83 1.68 -14.52 11.44
N GLU A 84 0.35 -14.38 11.47
CA GLU A 84 -0.34 -13.19 12.00
C GLU A 84 0.04 -12.87 13.44
N GLU A 85 0.11 -13.88 14.32
CA GLU A 85 0.48 -13.70 15.72
C GLU A 85 1.92 -13.20 15.88
N ARG A 86 2.84 -13.66 15.01
CA ARG A 86 4.23 -13.21 15.01
C ARG A 86 4.33 -11.77 14.50
N ASP A 87 3.58 -11.45 13.46
CA ASP A 87 3.48 -10.11 12.88
C ASP A 87 2.94 -9.10 13.90
N GLU A 88 1.90 -9.46 14.65
CA GLU A 88 1.33 -8.64 15.73
C GLU A 88 2.34 -8.42 16.86
N ARG A 89 3.06 -9.45 17.31
CA ARG A 89 4.11 -9.31 18.33
C ARG A 89 5.25 -8.42 17.88
N LYS A 90 5.66 -8.51 16.61
CA LYS A 90 6.68 -7.61 16.03
C LYS A 90 6.20 -6.16 16.09
N ALA A 91 4.97 -5.92 15.63
CA ALA A 91 4.41 -4.59 15.57
C ALA A 91 4.21 -3.98 16.97
N ALA A 92 3.74 -4.76 17.95
CA ALA A 92 3.60 -4.32 19.34
C ALA A 92 4.94 -3.91 19.95
N LEU A 93 6.01 -4.69 19.73
CA LEU A 93 7.33 -4.34 20.26
C LEU A 93 7.89 -3.04 19.63
N LEU A 94 7.66 -2.82 18.33
CA LEU A 94 8.07 -1.59 17.68
C LEU A 94 7.29 -0.38 18.22
N GLU A 95 6.02 -0.54 18.54
CA GLU A 95 5.22 0.50 19.20
C GLU A 95 5.65 0.78 20.63
N ASP A 96 6.05 -0.23 21.38
CA ASP A 96 6.63 -0.06 22.71
C ASP A 96 7.93 0.78 22.66
N TYR A 97 8.63 0.78 21.52
CA TYR A 97 9.77 1.65 21.25
C TYR A 97 9.38 3.05 20.73
N GLY A 98 8.10 3.37 20.64
CA GLY A 98 7.59 4.68 20.22
C GLY A 98 7.45 4.85 18.69
N PHE A 99 7.49 3.77 17.92
CA PHE A 99 7.23 3.82 16.48
C PHE A 99 5.74 3.66 16.17
N PHE A 100 5.26 4.36 15.16
CA PHE A 100 3.95 4.11 14.57
C PHE A 100 4.11 3.11 13.43
N VAL A 101 3.51 1.93 13.54
CA VAL A 101 3.74 0.81 12.61
C VAL A 101 2.54 0.65 11.70
N VAL A 102 2.73 0.80 10.39
CA VAL A 102 1.69 0.51 9.38
C VAL A 102 2.15 -0.65 8.51
N ARG A 103 1.32 -1.69 8.42
CA ARG A 103 1.60 -2.82 7.53
C ARG A 103 0.88 -2.66 6.20
N ILE A 104 1.60 -2.97 5.13
CA ILE A 104 1.12 -3.01 3.75
C ILE A 104 0.91 -4.48 3.38
N ARG A 105 -0.32 -4.96 3.55
CA ARG A 105 -0.65 -6.39 3.47
C ARG A 105 -1.14 -6.78 2.08
N GLU A 106 -0.44 -7.68 1.41
CA GLU A 106 -0.86 -8.18 0.10
C GLU A 106 -2.08 -9.11 0.23
N SER A 107 -3.13 -8.85 -0.56
CA SER A 107 -4.30 -9.73 -0.64
C SER A 107 -3.89 -11.19 -0.93
N PRO A 108 -4.44 -12.19 -0.21
CA PRO A 108 -5.65 -12.15 0.61
C PRO A 108 -5.41 -11.83 2.10
N LEU A 109 -4.23 -11.38 2.50
CA LEU A 109 -3.97 -11.04 3.89
C LEU A 109 -4.92 -9.94 4.38
N GLY A 110 -5.63 -10.23 5.47
CA GLY A 110 -6.44 -9.25 6.18
C GLY A 110 -5.55 -8.26 6.95
N ARG A 111 -6.10 -7.09 7.25
CA ARG A 111 -5.49 -6.14 8.19
C ARG A 111 -5.33 -6.80 9.56
N LEU A 112 -4.21 -6.58 10.23
CA LEU A 112 -4.02 -6.97 11.63
C LEU A 112 -4.47 -5.85 12.56
N ARG A 113 -4.31 -4.59 12.11
CA ARG A 113 -4.63 -3.39 12.88
C ARG A 113 -5.49 -2.42 12.08
N GLU A 114 -6.12 -1.48 12.78
CA GLU A 114 -7.05 -0.53 12.14
C GLU A 114 -6.34 0.40 11.14
N TRP A 115 -5.06 0.71 11.39
CA TRP A 115 -4.22 1.55 10.57
C TRP A 115 -3.40 0.79 9.53
N ASP A 116 -3.55 -0.53 9.41
CA ASP A 116 -2.97 -1.30 8.30
C ASP A 116 -3.72 -1.05 7.00
N LEU A 117 -3.03 -1.29 5.88
CA LEU A 117 -3.57 -1.16 4.54
C LEU A 117 -3.46 -2.49 3.81
N THR A 118 -4.47 -2.85 3.02
CA THR A 118 -4.42 -4.03 2.15
C THR A 118 -4.25 -3.59 0.70
N VAL A 119 -3.33 -4.22 -0.02
CA VAL A 119 -3.07 -3.98 -1.45
C VAL A 119 -3.51 -5.17 -2.31
N PRO A 120 -3.86 -4.96 -3.59
CA PRO A 120 -4.14 -6.06 -4.50
C PRO A 120 -2.96 -7.04 -4.61
N ALA A 121 -3.27 -8.32 -4.78
CA ALA A 121 -2.25 -9.33 -5.05
C ALA A 121 -1.45 -8.97 -6.30
N ARG A 122 -0.12 -9.11 -6.23
CA ARG A 122 0.82 -8.80 -7.32
C ARG A 122 0.75 -7.35 -7.80
N ALA A 123 0.34 -6.42 -6.94
CA ALA A 123 0.46 -5.00 -7.23
C ALA A 123 1.93 -4.62 -7.45
N ASP A 124 2.18 -3.75 -8.43
CA ASP A 124 3.50 -3.17 -8.64
C ASP A 124 3.82 -2.11 -7.57
N ALA A 125 5.10 -1.73 -7.48
CA ALA A 125 5.55 -0.75 -6.50
C ALA A 125 4.84 0.61 -6.66
N ALA A 126 4.50 1.03 -7.88
CA ALA A 126 3.84 2.31 -8.13
C ALA A 126 2.42 2.34 -7.54
N LEU A 127 1.64 1.29 -7.75
CA LEU A 127 0.34 1.16 -7.13
C LEU A 127 0.45 1.05 -5.61
N ILE A 128 1.38 0.24 -5.09
CA ILE A 128 1.56 0.05 -3.64
C ILE A 128 1.88 1.40 -2.99
N THR A 129 2.90 2.11 -3.48
CA THR A 129 3.33 3.41 -2.95
C THR A 129 2.21 4.44 -3.01
N ARG A 130 1.43 4.45 -4.08
CA ARG A 130 0.27 5.34 -4.22
C ARG A 130 -0.85 5.02 -3.24
N LEU A 131 -1.16 3.74 -3.03
CA LEU A 131 -2.12 3.30 -2.01
C LEU A 131 -1.63 3.63 -0.60
N THR A 132 -0.33 3.43 -0.33
CA THR A 132 0.32 3.83 0.92
C THR A 132 0.21 5.33 1.15
N ALA A 133 0.55 6.15 0.16
CA ALA A 133 0.43 7.61 0.28
C ALA A 133 -1.01 8.04 0.59
N LEU A 134 -2.01 7.45 -0.09
CA LEU A 134 -3.42 7.75 0.13
C LEU A 134 -3.85 7.38 1.56
N HIS A 135 -3.37 6.24 2.04
CA HIS A 135 -3.65 5.77 3.39
C HIS A 135 -2.96 6.63 4.44
N LEU A 136 -1.73 7.09 4.20
CA LEU A 136 -1.06 8.04 5.09
C LEU A 136 -1.81 9.38 5.17
N PHE A 137 -2.37 9.90 4.07
CA PHE A 137 -3.27 11.05 4.13
C PHE A 137 -4.53 10.77 4.97
N HIS A 138 -5.12 9.58 4.83
CA HIS A 138 -6.25 9.16 5.67
C HIS A 138 -5.86 9.14 7.15
N LEU A 139 -4.74 8.52 7.52
CA LEU A 139 -4.29 8.48 8.91
C LEU A 139 -3.95 9.87 9.44
N ALA A 140 -3.34 10.75 8.63
CA ALA A 140 -3.04 12.13 9.02
C ALA A 140 -4.28 13.00 9.24
N GLU A 141 -5.43 12.71 8.61
CA GLU A 141 -6.70 13.37 8.92
C GLU A 141 -7.31 12.89 10.24
N GLN A 142 -6.94 11.70 10.72
CA GLN A 142 -7.47 11.10 11.95
C GLN A 142 -6.56 11.29 13.15
N MET A 143 -5.25 11.34 12.92
CA MET A 143 -4.21 11.43 13.93
C MET A 143 -3.50 12.77 13.74
N TRP A 144 -3.53 13.65 14.74
CA TRP A 144 -2.75 14.89 14.75
C TRP A 144 -1.25 14.57 14.80
N PHE A 145 -0.62 14.30 13.64
CA PHE A 145 0.84 14.21 13.52
C PHE A 145 1.45 15.60 13.37
N GLU A 146 2.19 16.03 14.39
CA GLU A 146 3.05 17.23 14.34
C GLU A 146 4.47 16.83 13.90
N LYS A 147 5.04 17.60 12.98
CA LYS A 147 6.46 17.56 12.58
C LYS A 147 7.38 17.91 13.76
N PRO A 148 8.70 17.66 13.65
CA PRO A 148 9.69 18.13 14.62
C PRO A 148 9.64 19.65 14.92
N ASP A 149 9.10 20.43 13.99
CA ASP A 149 8.96 21.88 14.04
C ASP A 149 7.56 22.37 14.48
N GLY A 150 6.65 21.45 14.83
CA GLY A 150 5.30 21.76 15.31
C GLY A 150 4.28 22.03 14.20
N HIS A 151 4.66 21.97 12.92
CA HIS A 151 3.69 22.04 11.83
C HIS A 151 2.97 20.71 11.65
N PRO A 152 1.66 20.69 11.36
CA PRO A 152 0.99 19.45 11.04
C PRO A 152 1.58 18.82 9.77
N TYR A 153 1.60 17.48 9.69
CA TYR A 153 1.95 16.78 8.45
C TYR A 153 0.85 16.92 7.37
N TYR A 154 -0.40 17.23 7.76
CA TYR A 154 -1.58 17.09 6.90
C TYR A 154 -1.80 18.22 5.87
N ASN A 155 -1.01 19.29 5.88
CA ASN A 155 -1.18 20.47 5.02
C ASN A 155 -0.27 20.47 3.77
N GLU A 156 0.35 19.34 3.41
CA GLU A 156 1.19 19.21 2.23
C GLU A 156 0.54 18.44 1.06
N TRP A 157 -0.74 18.68 0.80
CA TRP A 157 -1.34 18.18 -0.44
C TRP A 157 -0.58 18.65 -1.69
N ASP A 158 -0.02 19.85 -1.65
CA ASP A 158 0.84 20.39 -2.70
C ASP A 158 2.31 19.95 -2.58
N GLY A 159 2.64 19.15 -1.55
CA GLY A 159 3.98 18.62 -1.33
C GLY A 159 4.28 17.33 -2.10
N PRO A 160 5.45 16.71 -1.84
CA PRO A 160 5.91 15.52 -2.55
C PRO A 160 4.96 14.32 -2.43
N LEU A 161 4.35 14.09 -1.26
CA LEU A 161 3.41 12.99 -1.05
C LEU A 161 2.11 13.14 -1.86
N GLY A 162 1.55 14.35 -1.92
CA GLY A 162 0.39 14.62 -2.77
C GLY A 162 0.75 14.57 -4.26
N SER A 163 1.97 14.99 -4.63
CA SER A 163 2.46 14.85 -6.00
C SER A 163 2.60 13.39 -6.43
N LEU A 164 3.12 12.52 -5.54
CA LEU A 164 3.17 11.06 -5.75
C LEU A 164 1.77 10.47 -6.01
N LEU A 165 0.75 10.95 -5.28
CA LEU A 165 -0.63 10.50 -5.51
C LEU A 165 -1.19 10.86 -6.89
N ARG A 166 -0.69 11.93 -7.50
CA ARG A 166 -1.14 12.46 -8.79
C ARG A 166 -0.23 12.08 -9.97
N SER A 167 0.99 11.58 -9.70
CA SER A 167 2.01 11.38 -10.74
C SER A 167 1.79 10.15 -11.61
N ASP A 168 0.97 9.20 -11.15
CA ASP A 168 0.69 7.97 -11.90
C ASP A 168 -0.50 8.15 -12.85
N SER A 169 -0.29 7.82 -14.13
CA SER A 169 -1.31 7.86 -15.18
C SER A 169 -2.33 6.73 -15.07
N ARG A 170 -2.01 5.66 -14.35
CA ARG A 170 -2.96 4.59 -14.04
C ARG A 170 -4.13 5.16 -13.25
N ARG A 171 -5.36 4.80 -13.63
CA ARG A 171 -6.55 5.13 -12.84
C ARG A 171 -6.60 4.26 -11.60
N LEU A 172 -6.85 4.87 -10.44
CA LEU A 172 -7.12 4.15 -9.21
C LEU A 172 -8.55 3.61 -9.25
N ASP A 173 -8.69 2.29 -9.30
CA ASP A 173 -10.02 1.67 -9.26
C ASP A 173 -10.52 1.59 -7.81
N ARG A 174 -11.83 1.71 -7.60
CA ARG A 174 -12.44 1.43 -6.30
C ARG A 174 -12.05 0.05 -5.77
N ALA A 175 -11.84 -0.94 -6.64
CA ALA A 175 -11.41 -2.28 -6.25
C ALA A 175 -9.96 -2.34 -5.72
N ASP A 176 -9.13 -1.35 -6.00
CA ASP A 176 -7.75 -1.28 -5.50
C ASP A 176 -7.68 -0.69 -4.08
N VAL A 177 -8.70 0.04 -3.64
CA VAL A 177 -8.73 0.75 -2.35
C VAL A 177 -9.68 0.03 -1.38
N ASP A 178 -9.15 -0.78 -0.47
CA ASP A 178 -10.01 -1.51 0.48
C ASP A 178 -10.70 -0.58 1.50
N CYS A 179 -10.00 0.47 1.96
CA CYS A 179 -10.51 1.41 2.94
C CYS A 179 -11.51 2.43 2.35
N LEU A 180 -12.71 2.51 2.95
CA LEU A 180 -13.75 3.46 2.53
C LEU A 180 -13.35 4.93 2.72
N ASN A 181 -12.59 5.26 3.77
CA ASN A 181 -12.16 6.63 4.01
C ASN A 181 -11.06 7.04 3.04
N CYS A 182 -10.10 6.16 2.75
CA CYS A 182 -9.14 6.34 1.65
C CYS A 182 -9.87 6.64 0.34
N TRP A 183 -10.94 5.90 0.01
CA TRP A 183 -11.70 6.16 -1.22
C TRP A 183 -12.40 7.53 -1.21
N LYS A 184 -12.97 7.96 -0.08
CA LYS A 184 -13.56 9.31 0.06
C LYS A 184 -12.51 10.40 -0.15
N ILE A 185 -11.33 10.21 0.43
CA ILE A 185 -10.19 11.12 0.28
C ILE A 185 -9.73 11.15 -1.18
N ALA A 186 -9.57 9.99 -1.81
CA ALA A 186 -9.24 9.90 -3.23
C ALA A 186 -10.24 10.66 -4.10
N ARG A 187 -11.55 10.54 -3.84
CA ARG A 187 -12.59 11.29 -4.58
C ARG A 187 -12.55 12.80 -4.36
N ARG A 188 -12.08 13.26 -3.21
CA ARG A 188 -11.94 14.68 -2.89
C ARG A 188 -10.66 15.25 -3.52
N LEU A 189 -9.58 14.47 -3.52
CA LEU A 189 -8.24 14.94 -3.84
C LEU A 189 -7.82 14.68 -5.30
N LEU A 190 -8.28 13.58 -5.91
CA LEU A 190 -7.90 13.21 -7.27
C LEU A 190 -8.96 13.63 -8.29
N ASP A 191 -8.51 14.11 -9.45
CA ASP A 191 -9.36 14.34 -10.62
C ASP A 191 -10.10 13.03 -10.96
N GLY A 192 -11.37 13.13 -11.37
CA GLY A 192 -12.16 11.99 -11.85
C GLY A 192 -11.50 11.22 -13.00
N ARG A 193 -10.60 11.86 -13.76
CA ARG A 193 -9.76 11.20 -14.78
C ARG A 193 -8.79 10.17 -14.20
N LEU A 194 -8.40 10.32 -12.94
CA LEU A 194 -7.51 9.42 -12.21
C LEU A 194 -8.26 8.36 -11.40
N LEU A 195 -9.59 8.35 -11.43
CA LEU A 195 -10.43 7.41 -10.66
C LEU A 195 -11.29 6.57 -11.59
N THR A 196 -11.58 5.34 -11.19
CA THR A 196 -12.53 4.46 -11.90
C THR A 196 -13.28 3.53 -10.95
N THR A 197 -14.43 3.01 -11.37
CA THR A 197 -15.22 2.01 -10.65
C THR A 197 -15.45 0.75 -11.48
N GLU A 198 -14.87 0.66 -12.69
CA GLU A 198 -15.17 -0.38 -13.67
C GLU A 198 -14.90 -1.79 -13.13
N ARG A 199 -13.72 -2.04 -12.51
CA ARG A 199 -13.40 -3.35 -11.95
C ARG A 199 -14.25 -3.64 -10.72
N TRP A 200 -14.48 -2.66 -9.86
CA TRP A 200 -15.36 -2.81 -8.69
C TRP A 200 -16.78 -3.21 -9.09
N GLU A 201 -17.35 -2.58 -10.13
CA GLU A 201 -18.67 -2.90 -10.65
C GLU A 201 -18.73 -4.30 -11.25
N ALA A 202 -17.71 -4.69 -12.03
CA ALA A 202 -17.60 -6.03 -12.58
C ALA A 202 -17.52 -7.10 -11.48
N GLN A 203 -16.66 -6.90 -10.47
CA GLN A 203 -16.54 -7.79 -9.30
C GLN A 203 -17.85 -7.86 -8.51
N ARG A 204 -18.53 -6.73 -8.30
CA ARG A 204 -19.83 -6.68 -7.63
C ARG A 204 -20.90 -7.46 -8.39
N LYS A 205 -20.96 -7.32 -9.71
CA LYS A 205 -21.87 -8.09 -10.58
C LYS A 205 -21.57 -9.59 -10.49
N ALA A 206 -20.30 -9.99 -10.56
CA ALA A 206 -19.88 -11.38 -10.43
C ALA A 206 -20.29 -11.99 -9.07
N ARG A 207 -20.03 -11.30 -7.95
CA ARG A 207 -20.44 -11.74 -6.60
C ARG A 207 -21.96 -11.91 -6.48
N LEU A 208 -22.74 -11.02 -7.10
CA LEU A 208 -24.21 -11.13 -7.11
C LEU A 208 -24.69 -12.34 -7.92
N LEU A 209 -24.02 -12.65 -9.04
CA LEU A 209 -24.33 -13.84 -9.84
C LEU A 209 -23.99 -15.12 -9.09
N GLU A 210 -22.81 -15.20 -8.47
CA GLU A 210 -22.39 -16.34 -7.63
C GLU A 210 -23.35 -16.56 -6.45
N ALA A 211 -23.75 -15.49 -5.75
CA ALA A 211 -24.71 -15.58 -4.65
C ALA A 211 -26.07 -16.11 -5.12
N ARG A 212 -26.53 -15.70 -6.31
CA ARG A 212 -27.77 -16.22 -6.92
C ARG A 212 -27.65 -17.70 -7.28
N GLN A 213 -26.52 -18.12 -7.85
CA GLN A 213 -26.26 -19.52 -8.18
C GLN A 213 -26.23 -20.39 -6.91
N ARG A 214 -25.54 -19.95 -5.85
CA ARG A 214 -25.53 -20.66 -4.55
C ARG A 214 -26.91 -20.81 -3.95
N ARG A 215 -27.75 -19.76 -3.99
CA ARG A 215 -29.14 -19.82 -3.50
C ARG A 215 -29.99 -20.82 -4.30
N ARG A 216 -29.86 -20.85 -5.63
CA ARG A 216 -30.56 -21.83 -6.48
C ARG A 216 -30.13 -23.27 -6.18
N ALA A 217 -28.83 -23.51 -6.04
CA ALA A 217 -28.31 -24.82 -5.68
C ALA A 217 -28.81 -25.29 -4.30
N ALA A 218 -28.80 -24.40 -3.31
CA ALA A 218 -29.34 -24.70 -1.97
C ALA A 218 -30.84 -25.02 -1.99
N ALA A 219 -31.63 -24.28 -2.79
CA ALA A 219 -33.06 -24.54 -2.94
C ALA A 219 -33.35 -25.88 -3.66
N SER A 220 -32.57 -26.23 -4.68
CA SER A 220 -32.67 -27.54 -5.36
C SER A 220 -32.39 -28.68 -4.38
N ASN A 221 -31.28 -28.59 -3.63
CA ASN A 221 -30.91 -29.61 -2.65
C ASN A 221 -31.98 -29.78 -1.56
N ALA A 222 -32.62 -28.69 -1.12
CA ALA A 222 -33.70 -28.75 -0.14
C ALA A 222 -34.96 -29.42 -0.71
N ALA A 223 -35.31 -29.16 -1.98
CA ALA A 223 -36.43 -29.80 -2.65
C ALA A 223 -36.21 -31.32 -2.83
N ASP A 224 -34.99 -31.73 -3.19
CA ASP A 224 -34.65 -33.15 -3.36
C ASP A 224 -34.68 -33.92 -2.02
N GLN A 225 -34.30 -33.28 -0.92
CA GLN A 225 -34.40 -33.86 0.43
C GLN A 225 -35.86 -34.03 0.88
N HIS A 226 -36.75 -33.11 0.52
CA HIS A 226 -38.19 -33.24 0.81
C HIS A 226 -38.91 -34.25 -0.08
N ALA A 227 -38.43 -34.50 -1.29
CA ALA A 227 -39.00 -35.51 -2.19
C ALA A 227 -38.55 -36.95 -1.86
N SER A 228 -37.50 -37.11 -1.05
CA SER A 228 -36.93 -38.40 -0.67
C SER A 228 -37.32 -38.87 0.75
N ALA A 229 -38.19 -38.12 1.42
CA ALA A 229 -38.73 -38.40 2.76
C ALA A 229 -40.23 -38.70 2.67
#